data_AF-A0A2N1FBZ0-F1
#
_entry.id   AF-A0A2N1FBZ0-F1
#
_cell.length_a   1.000
_cell.length_b   1.000
_cell.length_c   1.000
_cell.angle_alpha   90.00
_cell.angle_beta   90.00
_cell.angle_gamma   90.00
#
_symmetry.space_group_name_H-M   'P 1'
#
loop_
_entity.id
_entity.type
_entity.pdbx_description
1 polymer ?
#
loop_
_entity_poly.entity_id
_entity_poly.type
_entity_poly.pdbx_seq_one_letter_code
_entity_poly.pdbx_strand_id
1 'polypeptide(L)'
;MKKIYCLILLIFTSIYTYSQIEISDSDLNKLIEIGEYYSKNVMLTEKSAFEDLEKFRTEKLNNIIDVLQTRSKQSIEILDEKYLNRPNYDDLVMWYVIREVHYNLTDKENEPRISIEVAKEFVNKKIDERWLLDNYYFRLYGAVARIFNKTDLSKYNIELDNYGLKSNTEKAIVYLNLMDALGTRFKVLQMVKNNKKLIEFASRMPKFNGKEYFYYSDFQYEDFEWIGHRKKEMFNERHIGLLYEIILAHMNAESEINGRKETVEIYQNSIMTKPEYFKYSSLKSELKKLYKKSK
;
A
#
# COMPACT_ATOMS: atom_id res chain seq x y z
N MET A 1 45.69 -1.99 -33.33
CA MET A 1 45.17 -2.91 -32.30
C MET A 1 45.17 -2.31 -30.89
N LYS A 2 46.28 -1.76 -30.35
CA LYS A 2 46.30 -1.14 -29.00
C LYS A 2 45.28 -0.01 -28.74
N LYS A 3 44.93 0.79 -29.76
CA LYS A 3 43.96 1.90 -29.61
C LYS A 3 42.49 1.45 -29.47
N ILE A 4 42.14 0.25 -29.96
CA ILE A 4 40.78 -0.30 -29.85
C ILE A 4 40.54 -0.87 -28.44
N TYR A 5 41.56 -1.47 -27.82
CA TYR A 5 41.48 -1.96 -26.45
C TYR A 5 41.26 -0.84 -25.40
N CYS A 6 41.83 0.36 -25.62
CA CYS A 6 41.56 1.51 -24.74
C CYS A 6 40.12 2.03 -24.84
N LEU A 7 39.51 1.96 -26.03
CA LEU A 7 38.12 2.42 -26.23
C LEU A 7 37.11 1.47 -25.56
N ILE A 8 37.36 0.16 -25.59
CA ILE A 8 36.54 -0.86 -24.92
C ILE A 8 36.70 -0.77 -23.40
N LEU A 9 37.90 -0.47 -22.89
CA LEU A 9 38.11 -0.27 -21.44
C LEU A 9 37.36 0.97 -20.91
N LEU A 10 37.30 2.06 -21.67
CA LEU A 10 36.60 3.30 -21.28
C LEU A 10 35.08 3.17 -21.27
N ILE A 11 34.51 2.32 -22.14
CA ILE A 11 33.07 2.02 -22.14
C ILE A 11 32.67 1.15 -20.93
N PHE A 12 33.59 0.34 -20.40
CA PHE A 12 33.35 -0.44 -19.17
C PHE A 12 33.50 0.36 -17.88
N THR A 13 34.21 1.50 -17.89
CA THR A 13 34.37 2.36 -16.71
C THR A 13 33.28 3.42 -16.53
N SER A 14 32.34 3.55 -17.47
CA SER A 14 31.22 4.50 -17.35
C SER A 14 29.96 3.91 -16.74
N ILE A 15 30.01 2.70 -16.17
CA ILE A 15 29.00 2.24 -15.21
C ILE A 15 29.28 2.95 -13.87
N TYR A 16 29.28 4.28 -13.88
CA TYR A 16 29.09 5.03 -12.67
C TYR A 16 27.71 4.62 -12.16
N THR A 17 27.68 3.95 -11.02
CA THR A 17 26.47 3.73 -10.24
C THR A 17 25.96 5.09 -9.81
N TYR A 18 25.26 5.77 -10.70
CA TYR A 18 24.50 6.96 -10.36
C TYR A 18 23.43 6.54 -9.37
N SER A 19 23.43 7.19 -8.23
CA SER A 19 22.35 7.07 -7.24
C SER A 19 21.00 7.27 -7.94
N GLN A 20 19.98 6.52 -7.52
CA GLN A 20 18.60 6.68 -8.00
C GLN A 20 18.14 8.13 -7.80
N ILE A 21 18.60 8.74 -6.70
CA ILE A 21 18.20 10.04 -6.21
C ILE A 21 19.42 10.82 -5.72
N GLU A 22 19.38 12.14 -5.80
CA GLU A 22 20.40 12.99 -5.18
C GLU A 22 20.02 13.26 -3.72
N ILE A 23 20.85 12.80 -2.79
CA ILE A 23 20.67 13.01 -1.35
C ILE A 23 22.02 13.39 -0.72
N SER A 24 22.01 14.41 0.14
CA SER A 24 23.21 14.80 0.89
C SER A 24 23.53 13.77 1.97
N ASP A 25 24.80 13.67 2.39
CA ASP A 25 25.17 12.80 3.52
C ASP A 25 24.40 13.16 4.81
N SER A 26 24.11 14.45 5.01
CA SER A 26 23.31 14.91 6.16
C SER A 26 21.86 14.43 6.09
N ASP A 27 21.21 14.52 4.93
CA ASP A 27 19.83 14.05 4.75
C ASP A 27 19.77 12.52 4.81
N LEU A 28 20.78 11.82 4.27
CA LEU A 28 20.87 10.37 4.34
C LEU A 28 20.98 9.89 5.79
N ASN A 29 21.80 10.54 6.62
CA ASN A 29 21.91 10.21 8.04
C ASN A 29 20.58 10.43 8.77
N LYS A 30 19.88 11.55 8.51
CA LYS A 30 18.54 11.78 9.08
C LYS A 30 17.51 10.76 8.61
N LEU A 31 17.56 10.35 7.34
CA LEU A 31 16.69 9.30 6.80
C LEU A 31 16.91 7.95 7.50
N ILE A 32 18.17 7.62 7.81
CA ILE A 32 18.53 6.44 8.60
C ILE A 32 17.97 6.55 10.02
N GLU A 33 18.15 7.70 10.67
CA GLU A 33 17.61 7.96 12.01
C GLU A 33 16.08 7.82 12.04
N ILE A 34 15.37 8.30 11.00
CA ILE A 34 13.94 8.07 10.83
C ILE A 34 13.63 6.57 10.73
N GLY A 35 14.38 5.82 9.93
CA GLY A 35 14.22 4.37 9.79
C GLY A 35 14.44 3.61 11.10
N GLU A 36 15.47 3.98 11.86
CA GLU A 36 15.78 3.42 13.18
C GLU A 36 14.72 3.78 14.22
N TYR A 37 14.23 5.02 14.21
CA TYR A 37 13.14 5.49 15.06
C TYR A 37 11.86 4.70 14.78
N TYR A 38 11.47 4.65 13.50
CA TYR A 38 10.30 3.91 13.03
C TYR A 38 10.35 2.43 13.42
N SER A 39 11.54 1.82 13.42
CA SER A 39 11.73 0.42 13.77
C SER A 39 11.43 0.09 15.23
N LYS A 40 11.61 1.07 16.13
CA LYS A 40 11.31 0.92 17.56
C LYS A 40 9.81 1.00 17.84
N ASN A 41 9.07 1.82 17.08
CA ASN A 41 7.61 1.83 17.12
C ASN A 41 6.98 2.16 15.75
N VAL A 42 6.62 1.11 15.01
CA VAL A 42 5.95 1.25 13.70
C VAL A 42 4.57 1.91 13.77
N MET A 43 3.94 1.91 14.96
CA MET A 43 2.61 2.48 15.18
C MET A 43 2.65 3.96 15.52
N LEU A 44 3.81 4.50 15.93
CA LEU A 44 4.05 5.91 16.28
C LEU A 44 3.00 6.43 17.30
N THR A 45 2.74 5.65 18.34
CA THR A 45 1.66 5.93 19.31
C THR A 45 2.14 6.64 20.57
N GLU A 46 3.44 6.79 20.76
CA GLU A 46 4.05 7.54 21.84
C GLU A 46 3.68 9.03 21.74
N LYS A 47 3.47 9.66 22.90
CA LYS A 47 3.08 11.08 22.95
C LYS A 47 4.14 12.01 22.35
N SER A 48 5.42 11.64 22.47
CA SER A 48 6.54 12.42 21.94
C SER A 48 6.80 12.21 20.45
N ALA A 49 6.07 11.30 19.79
CA ALA A 49 6.33 10.93 18.40
C ALA A 49 6.37 12.15 17.48
N PHE A 50 5.44 13.08 17.68
CA PHE A 50 5.35 14.27 16.87
C PHE A 50 6.62 15.15 17.00
N GLU A 51 7.01 15.47 18.23
CA GLU A 51 8.18 16.31 18.53
C GLU A 51 9.51 15.62 18.21
N ASP A 52 9.59 14.30 18.39
CA ASP A 52 10.77 13.52 18.05
C ASP A 52 11.00 13.48 16.54
N LEU A 53 9.95 13.27 15.76
CA LEU A 53 10.03 13.28 14.29
C LEU A 53 10.42 14.64 13.72
N GLU A 54 10.00 15.74 14.37
CA GLU A 54 10.32 17.10 13.92
C GLU A 54 11.83 17.38 13.90
N LYS A 55 12.60 16.72 14.77
CA LYS A 55 14.06 16.87 14.84
C LYS A 55 14.77 16.40 13.57
N PHE A 56 14.16 15.47 12.82
CA PHE A 56 14.71 14.93 11.58
C PHE A 56 14.34 15.77 10.35
N ARG A 57 13.56 16.84 10.51
CA ARG A 57 13.07 17.63 9.40
C ARG A 57 14.21 18.29 8.61
N THR A 58 14.10 18.21 7.29
CA THR A 58 14.85 18.98 6.28
C THR A 58 13.92 19.24 5.11
N GLU A 59 14.31 20.12 4.20
CA GLU A 59 13.55 20.35 2.97
C GLU A 59 13.32 19.04 2.19
N LYS A 60 14.36 18.18 2.12
CA LYS A 60 14.30 16.88 1.45
C LYS A 60 13.37 15.88 2.14
N LEU A 61 13.24 15.95 3.47
CA LEU A 61 12.50 14.96 4.28
C LEU A 61 11.11 15.45 4.74
N ASN A 62 10.72 16.68 4.41
CA ASN A 62 9.47 17.30 4.87
C ASN A 62 8.24 16.42 4.66
N ASN A 63 8.07 15.89 3.46
CA ASN A 63 6.89 15.07 3.12
C ASN A 63 6.82 13.78 3.95
N ILE A 64 7.98 13.15 4.20
CA ILE A 64 8.07 11.96 5.04
C ILE A 64 7.67 12.29 6.48
N ILE A 65 8.22 13.38 7.03
CA ILE A 65 7.91 13.81 8.40
C ILE A 65 6.43 14.16 8.53
N ASP A 66 5.85 14.88 7.57
CA ASP A 66 4.43 15.25 7.59
C ASP A 66 3.51 14.03 7.62
N VAL A 67 3.81 13.01 6.82
CA VAL A 67 3.06 11.74 6.84
C VAL A 67 3.24 11.04 8.19
N LEU A 68 4.47 10.87 8.70
CA LEU A 68 4.72 10.18 9.96
C LEU A 68 4.07 10.89 11.15
N GLN A 69 4.11 12.22 11.19
CA GLN A 69 3.44 13.05 12.19
C GLN A 69 1.91 12.98 12.09
N THR A 70 1.36 12.95 10.87
CA THR A 70 -0.09 12.78 10.68
C THR A 70 -0.55 11.41 11.17
N ARG A 71 0.26 10.37 10.91
CA ARG A 71 0.04 9.02 11.42
C ARG A 71 0.10 8.97 12.95
N SER A 72 1.05 9.65 13.58
CA SER A 72 1.18 9.66 15.04
C SER A 72 0.00 10.37 15.73
N LYS A 73 -0.46 11.48 15.16
CA LYS A 73 -1.67 12.20 15.60
C LYS A 73 -2.96 11.39 15.44
N GLN A 74 -2.95 10.33 14.63
CA GLN A 74 -4.16 9.61 14.22
C GLN A 74 -5.21 10.57 13.65
N SER A 75 -4.76 11.50 12.79
CA SER A 75 -5.66 12.49 12.17
C SER A 75 -6.33 11.89 10.93
N ILE A 76 -7.61 12.25 10.73
CA ILE A 76 -8.34 11.92 9.50
C ILE A 76 -7.70 12.54 8.26
N GLU A 77 -6.90 13.60 8.46
CA GLU A 77 -6.09 14.23 7.42
C GLU A 77 -5.23 13.24 6.64
N ILE A 78 -4.93 12.04 7.17
CA ILE A 78 -4.20 10.99 6.42
C ILE A 78 -4.91 10.56 5.12
N LEU A 79 -6.21 10.87 5.00
CA LEU A 79 -7.03 10.65 3.81
C LEU A 79 -7.11 11.89 2.90
N ASP A 80 -6.44 12.98 3.25
CA ASP A 80 -6.39 14.18 2.43
C ASP A 80 -5.59 13.91 1.15
N GLU A 81 -5.94 14.67 0.11
CA GLU A 81 -5.32 14.59 -1.21
C GLU A 81 -3.79 14.71 -1.13
N LYS A 82 -3.24 15.57 -0.26
CA LYS A 82 -1.78 15.74 -0.10
C LYS A 82 -1.03 14.45 0.26
N TYR A 83 -1.66 13.48 0.93
CA TYR A 83 -1.03 12.19 1.28
C TYR A 83 -1.45 11.05 0.36
N LEU A 84 -2.59 11.18 -0.32
CA LEU A 84 -3.06 10.17 -1.28
C LEU A 84 -2.58 10.43 -2.71
N ASN A 85 -2.20 11.66 -3.04
CA ASN A 85 -1.52 12.00 -4.29
C ASN A 85 -0.25 11.20 -4.45
N ARG A 86 0.07 10.89 -5.71
CA ARG A 86 1.28 10.19 -6.09
C ARG A 86 2.50 10.97 -5.59
N PRO A 87 3.32 10.40 -4.68
CA PRO A 87 4.54 11.07 -4.27
C PRO A 87 5.53 11.22 -5.43
N ASN A 88 6.44 12.18 -5.30
CA ASN A 88 7.55 12.28 -6.24
C ASN A 88 8.47 11.05 -6.12
N TYR A 89 9.30 10.81 -7.13
CA TYR A 89 10.14 9.62 -7.17
C TYR A 89 11.13 9.54 -5.99
N ASP A 90 11.69 10.68 -5.58
CA ASP A 90 12.65 10.73 -4.48
C ASP A 90 12.00 10.31 -3.16
N ASP A 91 10.80 10.81 -2.86
CA ASP A 91 10.02 10.41 -1.69
C ASP A 91 9.75 8.90 -1.71
N LEU A 92 9.36 8.36 -2.86
CA LEU A 92 9.11 6.93 -3.03
C LEU A 92 10.35 6.08 -2.70
N VAL A 93 11.54 6.49 -3.17
CA VAL A 93 12.82 5.82 -2.84
C VAL A 93 13.15 5.97 -1.36
N MET A 94 13.01 7.16 -0.78
CA MET A 94 13.31 7.40 0.63
C MET A 94 12.39 6.59 1.57
N TRP A 95 11.10 6.47 1.26
CA TRP A 95 10.18 5.57 1.96
C TRP A 95 10.60 4.11 1.87
N TYR A 96 11.17 3.71 0.74
CA TYR A 96 11.70 2.36 0.56
C TYR A 96 12.98 2.15 1.39
N VAL A 97 13.86 3.14 1.47
CA VAL A 97 15.03 3.09 2.37
C VAL A 97 14.60 2.93 3.83
N ILE A 98 13.59 3.69 4.30
CA ILE A 98 13.03 3.53 5.66
C ILE A 98 12.54 2.08 5.88
N ARG A 99 11.87 1.49 4.89
CA ARG A 99 11.45 0.09 4.95
C ARG A 99 12.64 -0.85 5.08
N GLU A 100 13.67 -0.69 4.28
CA GLU A 100 14.80 -1.63 4.25
C GLU A 100 15.64 -1.54 5.51
N VAL A 101 15.85 -0.33 6.04
CA VAL A 101 16.43 -0.14 7.38
C VAL A 101 15.58 -0.86 8.43
N HIS A 102 14.25 -0.70 8.37
CA HIS A 102 13.35 -1.37 9.29
C HIS A 102 13.38 -2.89 9.20
N TYR A 103 13.36 -3.46 8.00
CA TYR A 103 13.44 -4.89 7.78
C TYR A 103 14.78 -5.46 8.23
N ASN A 104 15.88 -4.74 8.01
CA ASN A 104 17.20 -5.12 8.51
C ASN A 104 17.25 -5.17 10.05
N LEU A 105 16.68 -4.17 10.73
CA LEU A 105 16.74 -4.07 12.20
C LEU A 105 15.75 -4.97 12.94
N THR A 106 14.70 -5.45 12.25
CA THR A 106 13.64 -6.26 12.85
C THR A 106 13.66 -7.71 12.38
N ASP A 107 14.61 -8.09 11.53
CA ASP A 107 14.83 -9.49 11.21
C ASP A 107 15.36 -10.23 12.45
N LYS A 108 14.73 -11.36 12.76
CA LYS A 108 15.07 -12.21 13.91
C LYS A 108 15.97 -13.37 13.55
N GLU A 109 16.18 -13.61 12.25
CA GLU A 109 16.94 -14.76 11.74
C GLU A 109 18.39 -14.41 11.39
N ASN A 110 18.68 -13.12 11.17
CA ASN A 110 20.01 -12.65 10.79
C ASN A 110 20.44 -11.50 11.69
N GLU A 111 21.75 -11.39 11.93
CA GLU A 111 22.32 -10.21 12.56
C GLU A 111 22.13 -8.99 11.66
N PRO A 112 21.68 -7.83 12.21
CA PRO A 112 21.43 -6.65 11.42
C PRO A 112 22.73 -6.10 10.84
N ARG A 113 22.73 -5.76 9.54
CA ARG A 113 23.79 -4.98 8.91
C ARG A 113 23.79 -3.56 9.46
N ILE A 114 24.90 -2.84 9.26
CA ILE A 114 25.00 -1.43 9.64
C ILE A 114 24.03 -0.62 8.77
N SER A 115 23.16 0.20 9.38
CA SER A 115 22.07 0.91 8.71
C SER A 115 22.53 1.78 7.53
N ILE A 116 23.70 2.42 7.64
CA ILE A 116 24.26 3.23 6.55
C ILE A 116 24.57 2.42 5.29
N GLU A 117 24.99 1.16 5.42
CA GLU A 117 25.25 0.28 4.28
C GLU A 117 23.96 -0.11 3.58
N VAL A 118 22.92 -0.42 4.37
CA VAL A 118 21.58 -0.72 3.86
C VAL A 118 21.01 0.47 3.12
N ALA A 119 21.05 1.67 3.73
CA ALA A 119 20.53 2.88 3.11
C ALA A 119 21.28 3.23 1.82
N LYS A 120 22.62 3.15 1.82
CA LYS A 120 23.43 3.37 0.61
C LYS A 120 23.16 2.34 -0.48
N GLU A 121 22.90 1.08 -0.15
CA GLU A 121 22.52 0.08 -1.14
C GLU A 121 21.24 0.49 -1.87
N PHE A 122 20.19 0.82 -1.11
CA PHE A 122 18.87 1.05 -1.69
C PHE A 122 18.67 2.44 -2.30
N VAL A 123 19.49 3.42 -1.93
CA VAL A 123 19.53 4.70 -2.66
C VAL A 123 20.20 4.57 -4.03
N ASN A 124 21.09 3.59 -4.21
CA ASN A 124 21.83 3.38 -5.46
C ASN A 124 21.23 2.30 -6.36
N LYS A 125 20.52 1.33 -5.78
CA LYS A 125 19.96 0.19 -6.51
C LYS A 125 18.72 0.59 -7.29
N LYS A 126 18.64 0.18 -8.56
CA LYS A 126 17.40 0.27 -9.36
C LYS A 126 16.29 -0.58 -8.77
N ILE A 127 15.23 0.08 -8.31
CA ILE A 127 14.04 -0.56 -7.74
C ILE A 127 12.88 -0.40 -8.72
N ASP A 128 12.03 -1.43 -8.81
CA ASP A 128 10.78 -1.36 -9.57
C ASP A 128 9.86 -0.28 -8.97
N GLU A 129 9.43 0.69 -9.80
CA GLU A 129 8.54 1.79 -9.35
C GLU A 129 7.25 1.27 -8.70
N ARG A 130 6.77 0.09 -9.11
CA ARG A 130 5.58 -0.55 -8.51
C ARG A 130 5.82 -0.93 -7.05
N TRP A 131 7.03 -1.37 -6.71
CA TRP A 131 7.41 -1.70 -5.33
C TRP A 131 7.56 -0.45 -4.47
N LEU A 132 8.11 0.61 -5.05
CA LEU A 132 8.25 1.89 -4.36
C LEU A 132 6.87 2.47 -4.01
N LEU A 133 5.96 2.47 -4.97
CA LEU A 133 4.59 2.97 -4.80
C LEU A 133 3.78 2.12 -3.83
N ASP A 134 3.83 0.79 -3.97
CA ASP A 134 3.16 -0.13 -3.05
C ASP A 134 3.66 0.07 -1.62
N ASN A 135 4.97 0.17 -1.41
CA ASN A 135 5.53 0.43 -0.09
C ASN A 135 5.00 1.74 0.51
N TYR A 136 4.93 2.83 -0.26
CA TYR A 136 4.41 4.10 0.25
C TYR A 136 2.96 3.96 0.78
N TYR A 137 2.04 3.46 -0.04
CA TYR A 137 0.64 3.32 0.38
C TYR A 137 0.46 2.27 1.48
N PHE A 138 1.27 1.21 1.49
CA PHE A 138 1.34 0.27 2.61
C PHE A 138 1.72 0.96 3.93
N ARG A 139 2.57 2.01 3.91
CA ARG A 139 2.90 2.76 5.13
C ARG A 139 1.76 3.61 5.67
N LEU A 140 0.74 3.91 4.86
CA LEU A 140 -0.46 4.60 5.33
C LEU A 140 -1.44 3.63 6.04
N TYR A 141 -1.34 2.33 5.77
CA TYR A 141 -2.27 1.28 6.22
C TYR A 141 -2.69 1.42 7.69
N GLY A 142 -1.72 1.47 8.61
CA GLY A 142 -2.00 1.42 10.05
C GLY A 142 -2.75 2.65 10.57
N ALA A 143 -2.60 3.81 9.90
CA ALA A 143 -3.35 5.01 10.23
C ALA A 143 -4.75 4.97 9.61
N VAL A 144 -4.87 4.61 8.33
CA VAL A 144 -6.17 4.46 7.65
C VAL A 144 -7.08 3.46 8.38
N ALA A 145 -6.55 2.29 8.74
CA ALA A 145 -7.30 1.27 9.49
C ALA A 145 -7.78 1.79 10.86
N ARG A 146 -6.94 2.57 11.57
CA ARG A 146 -7.31 3.17 12.87
C ARG A 146 -8.38 4.23 12.72
N ILE A 147 -8.29 5.09 11.71
CA ILE A 147 -9.29 6.12 11.40
C ILE A 147 -10.63 5.46 11.09
N PHE A 148 -10.64 4.49 10.19
CA PHE A 148 -11.86 3.80 9.78
C PHE A 148 -12.53 3.06 10.94
N ASN A 149 -11.76 2.48 11.86
CA ASN A 149 -12.33 1.86 13.06
C ASN A 149 -13.15 2.83 13.92
N LYS A 150 -12.79 4.11 13.93
CA LYS A 150 -13.38 5.13 14.83
C LYS A 150 -14.33 6.10 14.12
N THR A 151 -14.23 6.23 12.80
CA THR A 151 -14.87 7.30 12.03
C THR A 151 -15.77 6.76 10.93
N ASP A 152 -16.85 7.48 10.64
CA ASP A 152 -17.67 7.25 9.45
C ASP A 152 -17.04 7.96 8.25
N LEU A 153 -16.65 7.19 7.23
CA LEU A 153 -16.02 7.70 6.02
C LEU A 153 -17.00 7.74 4.83
N SER A 154 -18.31 7.50 5.03
CA SER A 154 -19.32 7.47 3.95
C SER A 154 -19.44 8.76 3.14
N LYS A 155 -18.99 9.89 3.72
CA LYS A 155 -18.95 11.20 3.06
C LYS A 155 -17.63 11.48 2.34
N TYR A 156 -16.61 10.65 2.54
CA TYR A 156 -15.32 10.79 1.87
C TYR A 156 -15.36 10.12 0.50
N ASN A 157 -14.75 10.79 -0.47
CA ASN A 157 -14.53 10.25 -1.80
C ASN A 157 -13.03 10.22 -2.09
N ILE A 158 -12.52 9.04 -2.44
CA ILE A 158 -11.13 8.81 -2.79
C ILE A 158 -11.02 8.92 -4.31
N GLU A 159 -10.51 10.05 -4.78
CA GLU A 159 -10.45 10.43 -6.20
C GLU A 159 -9.16 9.91 -6.85
N LEU A 160 -9.04 8.59 -7.04
CA LEU A 160 -7.89 7.94 -7.69
C LEU A 160 -7.56 8.56 -9.06
N ASP A 161 -8.56 9.08 -9.77
CA ASP A 161 -8.37 9.74 -11.06
C ASP A 161 -7.68 11.12 -10.95
N ASN A 162 -7.72 11.75 -9.78
CA ASN A 162 -7.15 13.07 -9.54
C ASN A 162 -5.79 13.01 -8.83
N TYR A 163 -5.36 11.83 -8.36
CA TYR A 163 -4.15 11.68 -7.55
C TYR A 163 -2.83 11.71 -8.32
N GLY A 164 -2.82 12.08 -9.60
CA GLY A 164 -1.60 12.15 -10.42
C GLY A 164 -0.96 10.79 -10.70
N LEU A 165 -1.73 9.69 -10.56
CA LEU A 165 -1.27 8.33 -10.82
C LEU A 165 -1.06 8.11 -12.33
N LYS A 166 0.09 7.55 -12.72
CA LYS A 166 0.55 7.46 -14.11
C LYS A 166 -0.14 6.38 -14.93
N SER A 167 -0.75 5.37 -14.28
CA SER A 167 -1.29 4.20 -14.97
C SER A 167 -2.37 3.48 -14.16
N ASN A 168 -3.10 2.56 -14.82
CA ASN A 168 -4.04 1.67 -14.15
C ASN A 168 -3.36 0.77 -13.11
N THR A 169 -2.10 0.40 -13.31
CA THR A 169 -1.30 -0.33 -12.31
C THR A 169 -1.16 0.51 -11.03
N GLU A 170 -0.82 1.79 -11.16
CA GLU A 170 -0.68 2.67 -10.00
C GLU A 170 -2.03 2.87 -9.29
N LYS A 171 -3.13 3.09 -10.05
CA LYS A 171 -4.50 3.15 -9.49
C LYS A 171 -4.86 1.90 -8.70
N ALA A 172 -4.55 0.72 -9.24
CA ALA A 172 -4.78 -0.54 -8.56
C ALA A 172 -3.95 -0.68 -7.27
N ILE A 173 -2.68 -0.27 -7.29
CA ILE A 173 -1.81 -0.27 -6.09
C ILE A 173 -2.44 0.56 -4.97
N VAL A 174 -2.88 1.79 -5.27
CA VAL A 174 -3.49 2.67 -4.28
C VAL A 174 -4.80 2.08 -3.76
N TYR A 175 -5.70 1.71 -4.68
CA TYR A 175 -7.00 1.13 -4.34
C TYR A 175 -6.85 -0.11 -3.44
N LEU A 176 -5.99 -1.04 -3.82
CA LEU A 176 -5.83 -2.31 -3.10
C LEU A 176 -5.17 -2.14 -1.72
N ASN A 177 -4.20 -1.23 -1.57
CA ASN A 177 -3.61 -0.92 -0.26
C ASN A 177 -4.63 -0.25 0.68
N LEU A 178 -5.44 0.67 0.16
CA LEU A 178 -6.50 1.31 0.95
C LEU A 178 -7.59 0.31 1.32
N MET A 179 -8.00 -0.56 0.39
CA MET A 179 -8.97 -1.62 0.66
C MET A 179 -8.47 -2.62 1.69
N ASP A 180 -7.17 -2.93 1.74
CA ASP A 180 -6.60 -3.74 2.82
C ASP A 180 -6.81 -3.07 4.18
N ALA A 181 -6.45 -1.80 4.29
CA ALA A 181 -6.58 -1.03 5.53
C ALA A 181 -8.03 -0.90 5.99
N LEU A 182 -8.95 -0.59 5.08
CA LEU A 182 -10.37 -0.40 5.36
C LEU A 182 -11.07 -1.75 5.63
N GLY A 183 -10.77 -2.77 4.83
CA GLY A 183 -11.45 -4.07 4.86
C GLY A 183 -10.98 -5.01 5.97
N THR A 184 -9.88 -4.71 6.67
CA THR A 184 -9.35 -5.57 7.74
C THR A 184 -10.40 -5.94 8.80
N ARG A 185 -11.31 -5.01 9.13
CA ARG A 185 -12.37 -5.26 10.12
C ARG A 185 -13.42 -6.26 9.63
N PHE A 186 -13.64 -6.37 8.32
CA PHE A 186 -14.65 -7.25 7.74
C PHE A 186 -14.30 -8.71 8.01
N LYS A 187 -13.02 -9.08 7.84
CA LYS A 187 -12.53 -10.43 8.15
C LYS A 187 -12.79 -10.81 9.59
N VAL A 188 -12.44 -9.93 10.53
CA VAL A 188 -12.65 -10.17 11.96
C VAL A 188 -14.13 -10.38 12.25
N LEU A 189 -15.00 -9.51 11.71
CA LEU A 189 -16.44 -9.59 11.93
C LEU A 189 -17.07 -10.84 11.29
N GLN A 190 -16.58 -11.24 10.12
CA GLN A 190 -16.98 -12.48 9.47
C GLN A 190 -16.58 -13.71 10.31
N MET A 191 -15.36 -13.75 10.84
CA MET A 191 -14.88 -14.86 11.69
C MET A 191 -15.74 -15.02 12.96
N VAL A 192 -16.14 -13.91 13.59
CA VAL A 192 -17.04 -13.94 14.77
C VAL A 192 -18.53 -13.95 14.39
N LYS A 193 -18.85 -14.10 13.10
CA LYS A 193 -20.22 -14.16 12.55
C LYS A 193 -21.11 -12.98 12.97
N ASN A 194 -20.54 -11.78 13.04
CA ASN A 194 -21.27 -10.56 13.42
C ASN A 194 -21.66 -9.74 12.20
N ASN A 195 -22.65 -10.24 11.45
CA ASN A 195 -23.10 -9.66 10.19
C ASN A 195 -23.74 -8.28 10.35
N LYS A 196 -24.46 -8.02 11.44
CA LYS A 196 -25.00 -6.70 11.76
C LYS A 196 -23.90 -5.64 11.86
N LYS A 197 -22.82 -5.96 12.61
CA LYS A 197 -21.69 -5.04 12.74
C LYS A 197 -20.91 -4.91 11.45
N LEU A 198 -20.83 -5.96 10.64
CA LEU A 198 -20.18 -5.93 9.33
C LEU A 198 -20.88 -4.94 8.40
N ILE A 199 -22.22 -5.02 8.29
CA ILE A 199 -23.02 -4.07 7.51
C ILE A 199 -22.85 -2.64 8.02
N GLU A 200 -22.81 -2.42 9.34
CA GLU A 200 -22.53 -1.09 9.92
C GLU A 200 -21.16 -0.54 9.49
N PHE A 201 -20.13 -1.39 9.40
CA PHE A 201 -18.84 -0.97 8.88
C PHE A 201 -18.89 -0.72 7.36
N ALA A 202 -19.58 -1.57 6.61
CA ALA A 202 -19.75 -1.39 5.17
C ALA A 202 -20.46 -0.09 4.81
N SER A 203 -21.47 0.32 5.58
CA SER A 203 -22.17 1.59 5.36
C SER A 203 -21.33 2.83 5.65
N ARG A 204 -20.18 2.66 6.32
CA ARG A 204 -19.23 3.73 6.66
C ARG A 204 -18.05 3.81 5.70
N MET A 205 -17.96 2.92 4.71
CA MET A 205 -16.86 2.90 3.75
C MET A 205 -16.84 4.18 2.91
N PRO A 206 -15.65 4.69 2.54
CA PRO A 206 -15.56 5.78 1.59
C PRO A 206 -15.95 5.31 0.18
N LYS A 207 -16.25 6.29 -0.66
CA LYS A 207 -16.39 6.09 -2.10
C LYS A 207 -15.03 6.16 -2.78
N PHE A 208 -14.95 5.56 -3.96
CA PHE A 208 -13.80 5.67 -4.87
C PHE A 208 -14.30 6.18 -6.21
N ASN A 209 -13.76 7.31 -6.67
CA ASN A 209 -14.22 8.02 -7.88
C ASN A 209 -15.76 8.16 -7.94
N GLY A 210 -16.37 8.52 -6.82
CA GLY A 210 -17.80 8.75 -6.67
C GLY A 210 -18.68 7.50 -6.56
N LYS A 211 -18.09 6.30 -6.59
CA LYS A 211 -18.81 5.02 -6.53
C LYS A 211 -18.54 4.27 -5.25
N GLU A 212 -19.45 3.37 -4.88
CA GLU A 212 -19.23 2.48 -3.73
C GLU A 212 -17.94 1.67 -3.92
N TYR A 213 -17.24 1.42 -2.83
CA TYR A 213 -15.90 0.85 -2.84
C TYR A 213 -15.78 -0.48 -3.61
N PHE A 214 -16.84 -1.27 -3.67
CA PHE A 214 -16.84 -2.56 -4.40
C PHE A 214 -17.00 -2.41 -5.92
N TYR A 215 -17.22 -1.20 -6.47
CA TYR A 215 -17.37 -0.97 -7.90
C TYR A 215 -16.05 -1.01 -8.68
N TYR A 216 -14.92 -0.76 -8.00
CA TYR A 216 -13.61 -0.81 -8.65
C TYR A 216 -13.26 -2.26 -9.01
N SER A 217 -13.20 -2.55 -10.30
CA SER A 217 -13.01 -3.91 -10.83
C SER A 217 -12.06 -4.00 -12.02
N ASP A 218 -11.44 -2.88 -12.40
CA ASP A 218 -10.46 -2.84 -13.49
C ASP A 218 -9.05 -3.08 -12.94
N PHE A 219 -8.60 -4.34 -13.09
CA PHE A 219 -7.24 -4.76 -12.77
C PHE A 219 -6.53 -5.26 -14.03
N GLN A 220 -6.75 -4.58 -15.18
CA GLN A 220 -6.09 -4.91 -16.44
C GLN A 220 -4.68 -4.31 -16.51
N TYR A 221 -3.77 -4.91 -15.74
CA TYR A 221 -2.34 -4.61 -15.77
C TYR A 221 -1.51 -5.89 -15.70
N GLU A 222 -0.23 -5.78 -16.06
CA GLU A 222 0.72 -6.86 -15.88
C GLU A 222 1.02 -7.07 -14.39
N ASP A 223 0.73 -8.28 -13.90
CA ASP A 223 1.00 -8.70 -12.53
C ASP A 223 2.51 -8.63 -12.24
N PHE A 224 2.88 -8.46 -10.97
CA PHE A 224 4.28 -8.28 -10.57
C PHE A 224 4.54 -8.90 -9.22
N GLU A 225 5.81 -9.13 -8.90
CA GLU A 225 6.17 -9.63 -7.57
C GLU A 225 5.90 -8.57 -6.51
N TRP A 226 5.20 -8.94 -5.45
CA TRP A 226 5.15 -8.18 -4.21
C TRP A 226 6.31 -8.62 -3.30
N ILE A 227 7.00 -7.63 -2.73
CA ILE A 227 8.19 -7.85 -1.90
C ILE A 227 7.88 -7.49 -0.45
N GLY A 228 7.58 -8.51 0.35
CA GLY A 228 7.47 -8.40 1.79
C GLY A 228 8.81 -8.59 2.49
N HIS A 229 8.79 -8.53 3.83
CA HIS A 229 9.99 -8.69 4.66
C HIS A 229 10.75 -9.99 4.38
N ARG A 230 10.04 -11.13 4.40
CA ARG A 230 10.64 -12.47 4.17
C ARG A 230 9.82 -13.34 3.20
N LYS A 231 8.89 -12.71 2.48
CA LYS A 231 8.01 -13.40 1.54
C LYS A 231 7.98 -12.63 0.23
N LYS A 232 8.08 -13.38 -0.87
CA LYS A 232 7.74 -12.92 -2.20
C LYS A 232 6.52 -13.71 -2.67
N GLU A 233 5.55 -13.01 -3.22
CA GLU A 233 4.35 -13.59 -3.82
C GLU A 233 3.88 -12.66 -4.94
N MET A 234 3.01 -13.13 -5.83
CA MET A 234 2.46 -12.25 -6.85
C MET A 234 1.52 -11.21 -6.22
N PHE A 235 1.62 -9.96 -6.67
CA PHE A 235 0.86 -8.84 -6.16
C PHE A 235 -0.65 -9.13 -6.20
N ASN A 236 -1.15 -9.68 -7.31
CA ASN A 236 -2.56 -10.02 -7.42
C ASN A 236 -2.98 -11.18 -6.50
N GLU A 237 -2.12 -12.19 -6.29
CA GLU A 237 -2.44 -13.29 -5.36
C GLU A 237 -2.69 -12.78 -3.96
N ARG A 238 -1.85 -11.83 -3.51
CA ARG A 238 -1.99 -11.17 -2.22
C ARG A 238 -3.21 -10.26 -2.17
N HIS A 239 -3.27 -9.28 -3.06
CA HIS A 239 -4.18 -8.15 -2.91
C HIS A 239 -5.56 -8.38 -3.53
N ILE A 240 -5.65 -9.05 -4.70
CA ILE A 240 -6.95 -9.39 -5.28
C ILE A 240 -7.63 -10.49 -4.45
N GLY A 241 -6.88 -11.46 -3.94
CA GLY A 241 -7.42 -12.47 -3.03
C GLY A 241 -8.05 -11.86 -1.78
N LEU A 242 -7.36 -10.90 -1.16
CA LEU A 242 -7.86 -10.10 -0.06
C LEU A 242 -9.12 -9.29 -0.43
N LEU A 243 -9.14 -8.65 -1.59
CA LEU A 243 -10.31 -7.90 -2.06
C LEU A 243 -11.54 -8.81 -2.19
N TYR A 244 -11.36 -10.03 -2.70
CA TYR A 244 -12.43 -11.04 -2.73
C TYR A 244 -12.96 -11.33 -1.33
N GLU A 245 -12.08 -11.56 -0.35
CA GLU A 245 -12.51 -11.83 1.03
C GLU A 245 -13.36 -10.69 1.59
N ILE A 246 -12.97 -9.44 1.36
CA ILE A 246 -13.70 -8.26 1.84
C ILE A 246 -15.09 -8.17 1.19
N ILE A 247 -15.16 -8.25 -0.14
CA ILE A 247 -16.43 -8.11 -0.88
C ILE A 247 -17.36 -9.29 -0.61
N LEU A 248 -16.83 -10.51 -0.52
CA LEU A 248 -17.61 -11.70 -0.15
C LEU A 248 -18.15 -11.61 1.27
N ALA A 249 -17.35 -11.10 2.21
CA ALA A 249 -17.80 -10.90 3.58
C ALA A 249 -18.97 -9.90 3.64
N HIS A 250 -18.88 -8.80 2.88
CA HIS A 250 -20.00 -7.86 2.76
C HIS A 250 -21.23 -8.50 2.13
N MET A 251 -21.06 -9.10 0.95
CA MET A 251 -22.16 -9.74 0.22
C MET A 251 -22.88 -10.81 1.05
N ASN A 252 -22.13 -11.65 1.79
CA ASN A 252 -22.72 -12.69 2.64
C ASN A 252 -23.51 -12.09 3.80
N ALA A 253 -22.99 -11.03 4.45
CA ALA A 253 -23.71 -10.36 5.52
C ALA A 253 -25.01 -9.73 5.00
N GLU A 254 -24.98 -9.06 3.85
CA GLU A 254 -26.17 -8.50 3.19
C GLU A 254 -27.20 -9.59 2.86
N SER A 255 -26.75 -10.72 2.31
CA SER A 255 -27.62 -11.85 1.98
C SER A 255 -28.35 -12.41 3.20
N GLU A 256 -27.73 -12.38 4.38
CA GLU A 256 -28.34 -12.87 5.61
C GLU A 256 -29.30 -11.86 6.27
N ILE A 257 -29.03 -10.56 6.15
CA ILE A 257 -29.74 -9.52 6.91
C ILE A 257 -30.77 -8.77 6.05
N ASN A 258 -30.36 -8.27 4.89
CA ASN A 258 -31.18 -7.42 4.03
C ASN A 258 -31.78 -8.18 2.83
N GLY A 259 -31.14 -9.29 2.44
CA GLY A 259 -31.66 -10.24 1.48
C GLY A 259 -31.10 -10.03 0.07
N ARG A 260 -31.91 -10.39 -0.93
CA ARG A 260 -31.44 -10.64 -2.30
C ARG A 260 -31.03 -9.36 -3.04
N LYS A 261 -31.68 -8.23 -2.81
CA LYS A 261 -31.49 -7.02 -3.63
C LYS A 261 -30.07 -6.47 -3.47
N GLU A 262 -29.64 -6.27 -2.23
CA GLU A 262 -28.34 -5.75 -1.83
C GLU A 262 -27.22 -6.72 -2.25
N THR A 263 -27.46 -8.03 -2.08
CA THR A 263 -26.57 -9.09 -2.54
C THR A 263 -26.33 -9.03 -4.05
N VAL A 264 -27.40 -8.85 -4.84
CA VAL A 264 -27.31 -8.77 -6.31
C VAL A 264 -26.55 -7.51 -6.74
N GLU A 265 -26.78 -6.38 -6.07
CA GLU A 265 -26.08 -5.14 -6.36
C GLU A 265 -24.56 -5.28 -6.18
N ILE A 266 -24.12 -5.83 -5.04
CA ILE A 266 -22.69 -6.06 -4.77
C ILE A 266 -22.12 -7.04 -5.80
N TYR A 267 -22.83 -8.13 -6.09
CA TYR A 267 -22.37 -9.10 -7.08
C TYR A 267 -22.19 -8.47 -8.45
N GLN A 268 -23.21 -7.78 -8.98
CA GLN A 268 -23.23 -7.26 -10.35
C GLN A 268 -22.21 -6.15 -10.59
N ASN A 269 -21.91 -5.34 -9.57
CA ASN A 269 -21.04 -4.18 -9.71
C ASN A 269 -19.60 -4.43 -9.31
N SER A 270 -19.26 -5.62 -8.79
CA SER A 270 -17.91 -5.90 -8.30
C SER A 270 -17.09 -6.82 -9.20
N ILE A 271 -15.83 -7.01 -8.77
CA ILE A 271 -14.90 -7.98 -9.35
C ILE A 271 -15.48 -9.41 -9.42
N MET A 272 -16.52 -9.73 -8.66
CA MET A 272 -17.18 -11.05 -8.68
C MET A 272 -17.88 -11.39 -10.00
N THR A 273 -18.06 -10.42 -10.90
CA THR A 273 -18.55 -10.66 -12.28
C THR A 273 -17.45 -10.91 -13.32
N LYS A 274 -16.18 -10.93 -12.91
CA LYS A 274 -15.02 -10.95 -13.81
C LYS A 274 -14.28 -12.31 -13.72
N PRO A 275 -14.58 -13.29 -14.61
CA PRO A 275 -14.07 -14.65 -14.49
C PRO A 275 -12.54 -14.77 -14.51
N GLU A 276 -11.86 -13.84 -15.18
CA GLU A 276 -10.40 -13.75 -15.27
C GLU A 276 -9.73 -13.61 -13.89
N TYR A 277 -10.43 -13.03 -12.90
CA TYR A 277 -9.91 -12.84 -11.54
C TYR A 277 -10.31 -13.95 -10.57
N PHE A 278 -11.21 -14.88 -10.95
CA PHE A 278 -11.69 -15.93 -10.02
C PHE A 278 -10.57 -16.84 -9.53
N LYS A 279 -9.45 -16.91 -10.25
CA LYS A 279 -8.26 -17.69 -9.84
C LYS A 279 -7.65 -17.20 -8.51
N TYR A 280 -7.90 -15.96 -8.12
CA TYR A 280 -7.39 -15.37 -6.89
C TYR A 280 -8.35 -15.53 -5.69
N SER A 281 -9.59 -16.00 -5.93
CA SER A 281 -10.57 -16.20 -4.87
C SER A 281 -10.50 -17.61 -4.28
N SER A 282 -10.65 -17.73 -2.96
CA SER A 282 -10.86 -19.02 -2.28
C SER A 282 -12.18 -19.70 -2.69
N LEU A 283 -13.15 -18.95 -3.23
CA LEU A 283 -14.46 -19.43 -3.70
C LEU A 283 -14.56 -19.51 -5.23
N LYS A 284 -13.42 -19.77 -5.90
CA LYS A 284 -13.34 -19.87 -7.37
C LYS A 284 -14.44 -20.74 -7.99
N SER A 285 -14.72 -21.89 -7.38
CA SER A 285 -15.70 -22.87 -7.90
C SER A 285 -17.13 -22.33 -7.82
N GLU A 286 -17.47 -21.65 -6.73
CA GLU A 286 -18.76 -21.04 -6.45
C GLU A 286 -18.98 -19.83 -7.36
N LEU A 287 -17.98 -18.96 -7.50
CA LEU A 287 -18.02 -17.82 -8.42
C LEU A 287 -18.25 -18.26 -9.87
N LYS A 288 -17.59 -19.34 -10.31
CA LYS A 288 -17.84 -19.93 -11.64
C LYS A 288 -19.29 -20.42 -11.80
N LYS A 289 -19.87 -21.04 -10.77
CA LYS A 289 -21.27 -21.50 -10.80
C LYS A 289 -22.24 -20.32 -10.83
N LEU A 290 -22.02 -19.30 -10.00
CA LEU A 290 -22.83 -18.08 -9.96
C LEU A 290 -22.78 -17.35 -11.31
N TYR A 291 -21.58 -17.15 -11.86
CA TYR A 291 -21.39 -16.49 -13.15
C TYR A 291 -22.08 -17.22 -14.32
N LYS A 292 -22.11 -18.56 -14.30
CA LYS A 292 -22.85 -19.33 -15.30
C LYS A 292 -24.37 -19.21 -15.18
N LYS A 293 -24.90 -18.99 -13.97
CA LYS A 293 -26.34 -18.83 -13.72
C LYS A 293 -26.85 -17.41 -14.01
N SER A 294 -25.95 -16.44 -14.04
CA SER A 294 -26.29 -15.02 -14.31
C SER A 294 -26.17 -14.63 -15.78
N LYS A 295 -25.66 -15.53 -16.64
CA LYS A 295 -25.78 -15.45 -18.10
C LYS A 295 -27.11 -16.02 -18.56
#